data_AF-U6MJB3-F1
#
_entry.id   AF-U6MJB3-F1
#
_cell.length_a   1.000
_cell.length_b   1.000
_cell.length_c   1.000
_cell.angle_alpha   90.00
_cell.angle_beta   90.00
_cell.angle_gamma   90.00
#
_symmetry.space_group_name_H-M   'P 1'
#
loop_
_entity.id
_entity.type
_entity.pdbx_description
1 polymer ?
#
loop_
_entity_poly.entity_id
_entity_poly.type
_entity_poly.pdbx_seq_one_letter_code
_entity_poly.pdbx_strand_id
1 'polypeptide(L)'
;MRGVRASKAPVVVILDSHIEVNEGWLEPQLQRIRESPKSFVFPQTLSIVSTDFSHTKDSGIGCTVSFDWNVQEKSQASGFWGTTDAIPSPMHGGGLVAFRKDTFYEIGGYDEGFSMWGAENVELSFRIWMCGARLECAPCAAVYHIFRSGGTGYPLPPGSVWKNRVRTAQLWMDDYFPLAAAFNSYHLAHPEPDLPDMTKMQELKKRLNCKDMKWFLKNVDTKHEFQDLDTALAGLGDIKSEKYPHLCLDSMGETDVGKNVGLYNCHGQLGNQGFLLVNESHHLRLMGIGKVSRSRLCLTPPGVLEKCTKPEKVNFMEFDSENKTIKWTQEGEFKNHCLTIEQAKPDGKHELAWRPCAVGGTSQQQQQQQQQQQQQQQQQQQQQQQQWRWPPFPSSLYSPRQFQKDFKELRTLEEARDFATEIRNAKHKNFCLDALQNRQHNSPLGVFWCHGALGTQGFSYLPEKGLLLAQARGSNEAPLLCVGPPGSLYSCTDTPKAAGIYITPSGQIKWRSGGPQGAPGGPQGAPGGPQGAPGGPPGAPGEQQLPRGAPASGAAAAEEGPQGGPQGVPQGAPLAAEEDLCLTVVMAPNIPISKVRQKGV
;
A
#
# COMPACT_ATOMS: atom_id res chain seq x y z
N MET A 1 15.71 -3.65 -20.67
CA MET A 1 15.36 -4.92 -21.36
C MET A 1 16.12 -5.24 -22.66
N ARG A 2 16.17 -4.37 -23.70
CA ARG A 2 16.71 -4.71 -25.04
C ARG A 2 18.06 -5.49 -25.04
N GLY A 3 19.08 -5.00 -24.34
CA GLY A 3 20.38 -5.69 -24.25
C GLY A 3 20.31 -7.08 -23.62
N VAL A 4 19.52 -7.24 -22.56
CA VAL A 4 19.32 -8.54 -21.87
C VAL A 4 18.66 -9.58 -22.79
N ARG A 5 17.74 -9.14 -23.67
CA ARG A 5 17.13 -10.01 -24.69
C ARG A 5 18.18 -10.51 -25.69
N ALA A 6 18.98 -9.58 -26.23
CA ALA A 6 19.99 -9.84 -27.26
C ALA A 6 21.22 -10.65 -26.76
N SER A 7 21.59 -10.52 -25.47
CA SER A 7 22.73 -11.26 -24.90
C SER A 7 22.54 -12.77 -25.03
N LYS A 8 23.57 -13.49 -25.48
CA LYS A 8 23.59 -14.96 -25.53
C LYS A 8 24.24 -15.59 -24.29
N ALA A 9 24.79 -14.79 -23.38
CA ALA A 9 25.50 -15.26 -22.21
C ALA A 9 24.55 -15.75 -21.09
N PRO A 10 24.95 -16.73 -20.26
CA PRO A 10 24.16 -17.22 -19.13
C PRO A 10 24.14 -16.23 -17.96
N VAL A 11 25.16 -15.38 -17.83
CA VAL A 11 25.23 -14.27 -16.88
C VAL A 11 25.22 -12.97 -17.67
N VAL A 12 24.51 -11.97 -17.15
CA VAL A 12 24.46 -10.61 -17.68
C VAL A 12 24.96 -9.67 -16.60
N VAL A 13 25.77 -8.68 -17.00
CA VAL A 13 26.22 -7.58 -16.14
C VAL A 13 25.72 -6.28 -16.75
N ILE A 14 25.02 -5.49 -15.96
CA ILE A 14 24.60 -4.13 -16.30
C ILE A 14 25.68 -3.19 -15.77
N LEU A 15 26.07 -2.20 -16.60
CA LEU A 15 27.01 -1.13 -16.28
C LEU A 15 26.51 0.18 -16.90
N ASP A 16 26.69 1.28 -16.18
CA ASP A 16 26.52 2.63 -16.70
C ASP A 16 27.63 3.01 -17.69
N SER A 17 27.34 3.94 -18.61
CA SER A 17 28.25 4.35 -19.68
C SER A 17 29.38 5.31 -19.26
N HIS A 18 29.59 5.51 -17.96
CA HIS A 18 30.45 6.55 -17.39
C HIS A 18 31.06 6.05 -16.07
N ILE A 19 31.72 4.91 -16.19
CA ILE A 19 32.36 4.15 -15.12
C ILE A 19 33.76 3.71 -15.52
N GLU A 20 34.60 3.45 -14.52
CA GLU A 20 35.91 2.79 -14.66
C GLU A 20 35.97 1.59 -13.72
N VAL A 21 36.35 0.42 -14.22
CA VAL A 21 36.39 -0.81 -13.43
C VAL A 21 37.76 -1.03 -12.79
N ASN A 22 37.78 -1.52 -11.56
CA ASN A 22 39.04 -1.93 -10.92
C ASN A 22 39.54 -3.27 -11.50
N GLU A 23 40.83 -3.59 -11.30
CA GLU A 23 41.33 -4.94 -11.50
C GLU A 23 40.57 -5.94 -10.60
N GLY A 24 40.25 -7.13 -11.13
CA GLY A 24 39.51 -8.17 -10.39
C GLY A 24 38.04 -7.83 -10.07
N TRP A 25 37.41 -6.87 -10.76
CA TRP A 25 36.04 -6.44 -10.44
C TRP A 25 34.95 -7.47 -10.78
N LEU A 26 35.19 -8.41 -11.69
CA LEU A 26 34.15 -9.27 -12.26
C LEU A 26 34.12 -10.65 -11.58
N GLU A 27 35.29 -11.19 -11.29
CA GLU A 27 35.53 -12.52 -10.76
C GLU A 27 34.80 -12.76 -9.43
N PRO A 28 34.80 -11.84 -8.44
CA PRO A 28 34.04 -12.01 -7.20
C PRO A 28 32.53 -12.08 -7.44
N GLN A 29 32.01 -11.32 -8.41
CA GLN A 29 30.59 -11.33 -8.75
C GLN A 29 30.20 -12.66 -9.44
N LEU A 30 31.01 -13.12 -10.39
CA LEU A 30 30.79 -14.39 -11.08
C LEU A 30 30.95 -15.59 -10.15
N GLN A 31 31.93 -15.57 -9.24
CA GLN A 31 32.09 -16.58 -8.19
C GLN A 31 30.84 -16.62 -7.32
N ARG A 32 30.35 -15.46 -6.85
CA ARG A 32 29.17 -15.44 -5.98
C ARG A 32 27.91 -15.95 -6.70
N ILE A 33 27.73 -15.62 -7.97
CA ILE A 33 26.64 -16.16 -8.81
C ILE A 33 26.79 -17.67 -9.04
N ARG A 34 28.00 -18.21 -9.09
CA ARG A 34 28.24 -19.66 -9.17
C ARG A 34 27.86 -20.38 -7.88
N GLU A 35 28.19 -19.81 -6.73
CA GLU A 35 27.85 -20.34 -5.40
C GLU A 35 26.37 -20.21 -5.07
N SER A 36 25.75 -19.08 -5.45
CA SER A 36 24.34 -18.78 -5.26
C SER A 36 23.71 -18.37 -6.60
N PRO A 37 23.21 -19.33 -7.40
CA PRO A 37 22.64 -19.05 -8.73
C PRO A 37 21.47 -18.07 -8.72
N LYS A 38 20.74 -17.93 -7.60
CA LYS A 38 19.64 -16.96 -7.46
C LYS A 38 20.06 -15.60 -6.87
N SER A 39 21.35 -15.34 -6.72
CA SER A 39 21.84 -14.03 -6.30
C SER A 39 21.97 -13.06 -7.47
N PHE A 40 21.50 -11.84 -7.23
CA PHE A 40 21.88 -10.62 -7.93
C PHE A 40 23.04 -10.01 -7.15
N VAL A 41 24.14 -9.74 -7.83
CA VAL A 41 25.39 -9.32 -7.20
C VAL A 41 25.82 -7.97 -7.74
N PHE A 42 26.09 -6.99 -6.88
CA PHE A 42 26.57 -5.67 -7.30
C PHE A 42 27.96 -5.35 -6.72
N PRO A 43 28.78 -4.54 -7.41
CA PRO A 43 30.07 -4.08 -6.89
C PRO A 43 29.90 -2.91 -5.91
N GLN A 44 30.91 -2.67 -5.07
CA GLN A 44 31.06 -1.36 -4.43
C GLN A 44 31.21 -0.28 -5.52
N THR A 45 30.38 0.75 -5.47
CA THR A 45 30.44 1.86 -6.43
C THR A 45 31.15 3.04 -5.78
N LEU A 46 32.40 3.26 -6.16
CA LEU A 46 33.26 4.37 -5.71
C LEU A 46 33.05 5.59 -6.63
N SER A 47 33.57 6.76 -6.26
CA SER A 47 33.35 7.97 -7.05
C SER A 47 34.53 8.35 -7.94
N ILE A 48 34.22 8.83 -9.14
CA ILE A 48 35.07 9.67 -9.98
C ILE A 48 34.62 11.12 -9.79
N VAL A 49 35.53 12.01 -9.43
CA VAL A 49 35.24 13.44 -9.29
C VAL A 49 35.01 14.04 -10.68
N SER A 50 33.80 14.54 -10.93
CA SER A 50 33.35 14.93 -12.28
C SER A 50 34.07 16.13 -12.91
N THR A 51 34.89 16.86 -12.14
CA THR A 51 35.63 18.05 -12.61
C THR A 51 37.07 17.77 -13.02
N ASP A 52 37.74 16.79 -12.42
CA ASP A 52 39.17 16.48 -12.64
C ASP A 52 39.45 14.99 -12.90
N PHE A 53 38.41 14.15 -12.89
CA PHE A 53 38.46 12.69 -13.07
C PHE A 53 39.30 11.94 -12.02
N SER A 54 39.58 12.55 -10.87
CA SER A 54 40.25 11.86 -9.77
C SER A 54 39.35 10.80 -9.12
N HIS A 55 39.95 9.66 -8.76
CA HIS A 55 39.27 8.59 -8.00
C HIS A 55 39.24 8.93 -6.51
N THR A 56 38.07 8.80 -5.86
CA THR A 56 37.94 8.86 -4.39
C THR A 56 37.16 7.69 -3.83
N LYS A 57 37.57 7.24 -2.64
CA LYS A 57 36.93 6.19 -1.84
C LYS A 57 36.02 6.77 -0.75
N ASP A 58 35.97 8.09 -0.60
CA ASP A 58 35.28 8.76 0.52
C ASP A 58 33.77 8.94 0.25
N SER A 59 33.34 8.70 -1.00
CA SER A 59 31.96 8.83 -1.45
C SER A 59 31.57 7.71 -2.42
N GLY A 60 30.27 7.58 -2.69
CA GLY A 60 29.70 6.57 -3.57
C GLY A 60 28.61 5.73 -2.87
N ILE A 61 28.38 4.53 -3.40
CA ILE A 61 27.39 3.56 -2.89
C ILE A 61 28.15 2.32 -2.40
N GLY A 62 28.17 2.13 -1.08
CA GLY A 62 28.79 0.96 -0.45
C GLY A 62 27.88 -0.27 -0.46
N CYS A 63 28.32 -1.34 0.21
CA CYS A 63 27.62 -2.62 0.21
C CYS A 63 26.32 -2.70 1.03
N THR A 64 26.01 -1.71 1.88
CA THR A 64 24.75 -1.67 2.63
C THR A 64 23.90 -0.51 2.13
N VAL A 65 22.83 -0.82 1.40
CA VAL A 65 21.90 0.16 0.83
C VAL A 65 20.48 -0.16 1.32
N SER A 66 19.82 0.82 1.91
CA SER A 66 18.41 0.78 2.33
C SER A 66 17.58 1.69 1.41
N PHE A 67 16.35 2.04 1.76
CA PHE A 67 15.50 2.97 1.01
C PHE A 67 14.85 4.02 1.94
N ASP A 68 14.43 5.17 1.40
CA ASP A 68 13.54 6.09 2.10
C ASP A 68 12.09 6.00 1.58
N TRP A 69 11.13 6.54 2.34
CA TRP A 69 9.71 6.50 1.99
C TRP A 69 9.35 7.32 0.75
N ASN A 70 10.30 8.08 0.17
CA ASN A 70 10.16 8.68 -1.15
C ASN A 70 10.44 7.66 -2.28
N VAL A 71 10.64 6.38 -1.93
CA VAL A 71 10.91 5.26 -2.84
C VAL A 71 12.21 5.50 -3.61
N GLN A 72 13.25 5.85 -2.86
CA GLN A 72 14.61 6.06 -3.35
C GLN A 72 15.63 5.30 -2.50
N GLU A 73 16.67 4.76 -3.13
CA GLU A 73 17.79 4.12 -2.47
C GLU A 73 18.59 5.08 -1.57
N LYS A 74 19.05 4.56 -0.43
CA LYS A 74 19.82 5.30 0.57
C LYS A 74 20.98 4.45 1.06
N SER A 75 22.17 4.73 0.51
CA SER A 75 23.44 4.16 0.98
C SER A 75 23.61 4.43 2.48
N GLN A 76 23.81 3.38 3.27
CA GLN A 76 23.99 3.47 4.73
C GLN A 76 25.45 3.68 5.13
N ALA A 77 26.39 3.37 4.24
CA ALA A 77 27.81 3.67 4.38
C ALA A 77 28.46 3.90 3.01
N SER A 78 29.32 4.91 2.93
CA SER A 78 30.26 5.09 1.83
C SER A 78 31.64 4.56 2.22
N GLY A 79 32.41 4.09 1.23
CA GLY A 79 33.78 3.65 1.41
C GLY A 79 33.99 2.14 1.51
N PHE A 80 35.28 1.78 1.59
CA PHE A 80 35.78 0.43 1.40
C PHE A 80 35.47 -0.52 2.56
N TRP A 81 34.82 -1.63 2.26
CA TRP A 81 34.58 -2.73 3.20
C TRP A 81 35.76 -3.71 3.22
N GLY A 82 36.34 -3.96 4.40
CA GLY A 82 37.50 -4.84 4.58
C GLY A 82 37.22 -6.34 4.66
N THR A 83 35.99 -6.79 4.38
CA THR A 83 35.65 -8.22 4.29
C THR A 83 35.64 -8.67 2.83
N THR A 84 35.96 -9.94 2.58
CA THR A 84 35.87 -10.58 1.26
C THR A 84 34.51 -11.19 0.98
N ASP A 85 33.71 -11.43 2.02
CA ASP A 85 32.44 -12.15 1.93
C ASP A 85 31.34 -11.31 1.28
N ALA A 86 30.45 -11.95 0.52
CA ALA A 86 29.31 -11.27 -0.07
C ALA A 86 28.33 -10.77 1.01
N ILE A 87 27.97 -9.48 0.96
CA ILE A 87 27.16 -8.81 1.98
C ILE A 87 25.71 -8.69 1.48
N PRO A 88 24.70 -9.29 2.16
CA PRO A 88 23.30 -9.06 1.83
C PRO A 88 22.92 -7.57 1.95
N SER A 89 22.22 -7.04 0.96
CA SER A 89 21.78 -5.64 0.94
C SER A 89 20.28 -5.53 0.62
N PRO A 90 19.49 -4.75 1.36
CA PRO A 90 18.08 -4.50 1.04
C PRO A 90 17.88 -3.91 -0.36
N MET A 91 18.75 -3.00 -0.79
CA MET A 91 18.72 -2.31 -2.08
C MET A 91 20.05 -2.43 -2.85
N HIS A 92 20.06 -2.01 -4.11
CA HIS A 92 21.28 -1.69 -4.87
C HIS A 92 21.16 -0.32 -5.56
N GLY A 93 22.30 0.21 -6.02
CA GLY A 93 22.38 1.51 -6.71
C GLY A 93 21.83 1.56 -8.15
N GLY A 94 21.19 0.49 -8.64
CA GLY A 94 20.65 0.44 -10.00
C GLY A 94 21.67 0.05 -11.07
N GLY A 95 22.43 1.03 -11.57
CA GLY A 95 23.20 0.94 -12.83
C GLY A 95 24.33 -0.09 -12.90
N LEU A 96 24.65 -0.76 -11.80
CA LEU A 96 25.70 -1.78 -11.71
C LEU A 96 25.16 -3.02 -11.00
N VAL A 97 24.95 -4.12 -11.74
CA VAL A 97 24.51 -5.41 -11.17
C VAL A 97 24.76 -6.57 -12.15
N ALA A 98 25.24 -7.70 -11.62
CA ALA A 98 25.42 -8.98 -12.30
C ALA A 98 24.39 -10.01 -11.83
N PHE A 99 23.87 -10.83 -12.75
CA PHE A 99 22.88 -11.86 -12.45
C PHE A 99 22.83 -12.95 -13.52
N ARG A 100 22.33 -14.16 -13.18
CA ARG A 100 21.98 -15.14 -14.21
C ARG A 100 20.77 -14.69 -15.02
N LYS A 101 20.84 -14.87 -16.34
CA LYS A 101 19.79 -14.50 -17.28
C LYS A 101 18.48 -15.26 -17.02
N ASP A 102 18.56 -16.54 -16.65
CA ASP A 102 17.38 -17.36 -16.32
C ASP A 102 16.69 -16.89 -15.03
N THR A 103 17.43 -16.70 -13.93
CA THR A 103 16.90 -16.12 -12.68
C THR A 103 16.22 -14.77 -12.90
N PHE A 104 16.80 -13.90 -13.73
CA PHE A 104 16.20 -12.61 -14.06
C PHE A 104 14.85 -12.73 -14.78
N TYR A 105 14.68 -13.70 -15.68
CA TYR A 105 13.38 -13.96 -16.30
C TYR A 105 12.42 -14.74 -15.38
N GLU A 106 12.92 -15.60 -14.48
CA GLU A 106 12.12 -16.28 -13.45
C GLU A 106 11.35 -15.26 -12.60
N ILE A 107 12.06 -14.24 -12.11
CA ILE A 107 11.46 -13.12 -11.34
C ILE A 107 10.78 -12.06 -12.23
N GLY A 108 10.73 -12.22 -13.56
CA GLY A 108 9.92 -11.38 -14.48
C GLY A 108 10.65 -10.24 -15.22
N GLY A 109 11.97 -10.07 -15.06
CA GLY A 109 12.77 -9.06 -15.77
C GLY A 109 12.75 -7.67 -15.11
N TYR A 110 12.80 -6.60 -15.90
CA TYR A 110 12.38 -5.26 -15.44
C TYR A 110 10.90 -5.06 -15.77
N ASP A 111 10.19 -4.30 -14.94
CA ASP A 111 8.84 -3.84 -15.24
C ASP A 111 8.86 -2.86 -16.42
N GLU A 112 8.30 -3.28 -17.55
CA GLU A 112 8.25 -2.49 -18.79
C GLU A 112 7.17 -1.38 -18.77
N GLY A 113 6.40 -1.26 -17.67
CA GLY A 113 5.55 -0.09 -17.41
C GLY A 113 6.29 1.13 -16.88
N PHE A 114 7.60 1.03 -16.58
CA PHE A 114 8.41 2.17 -16.15
C PHE A 114 8.75 3.10 -17.32
N SER A 115 8.71 4.41 -17.07
CA SER A 115 9.08 5.42 -18.06
C SER A 115 10.41 6.08 -17.69
N MET A 116 11.31 6.15 -18.67
CA MET A 116 12.64 6.76 -18.58
C MET A 116 13.54 6.20 -17.46
N TRP A 117 13.52 6.79 -16.27
CA TRP A 117 14.46 6.52 -15.18
C TRP A 117 13.81 6.77 -13.81
N GLY A 118 14.26 6.02 -12.80
CA GLY A 118 14.02 6.26 -11.38
C GLY A 118 13.14 5.20 -10.76
N ALA A 119 13.54 4.75 -9.56
CA ALA A 119 12.89 3.73 -8.72
C ALA A 119 12.84 2.30 -9.29
N GLU A 120 13.39 2.03 -10.49
CA GLU A 120 13.46 0.69 -11.06
C GLU A 120 14.42 -0.23 -10.29
N ASN A 121 15.44 0.36 -9.67
CA ASN A 121 16.37 -0.29 -8.76
C ASN A 121 15.67 -0.70 -7.44
N VAL A 122 14.82 0.17 -6.90
CA VAL A 122 14.05 -0.10 -5.67
C VAL A 122 12.99 -1.17 -5.93
N GLU A 123 12.26 -1.07 -7.05
CA GLU A 123 11.29 -2.09 -7.50
C GLU A 123 11.93 -3.47 -7.66
N LEU A 124 13.04 -3.54 -8.39
CA LEU A 124 13.76 -4.78 -8.61
C LEU A 124 14.31 -5.34 -7.29
N SER A 125 14.80 -4.49 -6.38
CA SER A 125 15.31 -4.91 -5.06
C SER A 125 14.24 -5.58 -4.19
N PHE A 126 13.06 -4.95 -4.08
CA PHE A 126 11.91 -5.55 -3.38
C PHE A 126 11.55 -6.90 -4.01
N ARG A 127 11.39 -6.93 -5.34
CA ARG A 127 11.01 -8.14 -6.07
C ARG A 127 12.04 -9.28 -5.96
N ILE A 128 13.34 -8.98 -5.99
CA ILE A 128 14.41 -9.98 -5.77
C ILE A 128 14.20 -10.67 -4.42
N TRP A 129 14.12 -9.91 -3.34
CA TRP A 129 14.01 -10.47 -1.99
C TRP A 129 12.66 -11.12 -1.73
N MET A 130 11.56 -10.45 -2.07
CA MET A 130 10.20 -10.92 -1.79
C MET A 130 9.83 -12.16 -2.60
N CYS A 131 10.37 -12.33 -3.82
CA CYS A 131 10.03 -13.43 -4.72
C CYS A 131 11.09 -14.56 -4.76
N GLY A 132 11.92 -14.71 -3.72
CA GLY A 132 12.77 -15.90 -3.52
C GLY A 132 14.13 -15.89 -4.20
N ALA A 133 14.65 -14.71 -4.57
CA ALA A 133 16.04 -14.48 -4.95
C ALA A 133 16.78 -13.72 -3.83
N ARG A 134 18.06 -13.36 -4.04
CA ARG A 134 18.89 -12.63 -3.06
C ARG A 134 19.57 -11.44 -3.74
N LEU A 135 19.77 -10.34 -3.00
CA LEU A 135 20.55 -9.19 -3.46
C LEU A 135 21.77 -9.00 -2.54
N GLU A 136 22.96 -9.08 -3.13
CA GLU A 136 24.22 -9.14 -2.38
C GLU A 136 25.26 -8.20 -3.01
N CYS A 137 26.03 -7.50 -2.20
CA CYS A 137 27.24 -6.81 -2.65
C CYS A 137 28.41 -7.80 -2.67
N ALA A 138 29.29 -7.71 -3.65
CA ALA A 138 30.61 -8.36 -3.61
C ALA A 138 31.67 -7.31 -3.26
N PRO A 139 32.19 -7.26 -2.01
CA PRO A 139 33.09 -6.18 -1.59
C PRO A 139 34.39 -6.10 -2.39
N CYS A 140 34.96 -7.23 -2.79
CA CYS A 140 36.18 -7.26 -3.62
C CYS A 140 35.97 -6.65 -5.01
N ALA A 141 34.73 -6.58 -5.49
CA ALA A 141 34.39 -5.93 -6.75
C ALA A 141 34.21 -4.42 -6.54
N ALA A 142 35.11 -3.62 -7.12
CA ALA A 142 35.04 -2.16 -7.08
C ALA A 142 34.90 -1.58 -8.49
N VAL A 143 34.00 -0.62 -8.65
CA VAL A 143 33.82 0.16 -9.88
C VAL A 143 33.67 1.63 -9.51
N TYR A 144 34.41 2.51 -10.18
CA TYR A 144 34.32 3.96 -10.00
C TYR A 144 33.27 4.54 -10.95
N HIS A 145 32.46 5.50 -10.50
CA HIS A 145 31.34 6.11 -11.24
C HIS A 145 31.36 7.63 -11.17
N ILE A 146 31.03 8.31 -12.29
CA ILE A 146 30.89 9.77 -12.33
C ILE A 146 29.50 10.18 -11.81
N PHE A 147 29.41 10.41 -10.48
CA PHE A 147 28.20 10.96 -9.86
C PHE A 147 27.99 12.43 -10.26
N ARG A 148 26.83 12.73 -10.84
CA ARG A 148 26.51 14.05 -11.39
C ARG A 148 25.83 14.95 -10.36
N SER A 149 26.25 16.21 -10.29
CA SER A 149 25.51 17.25 -9.56
C SER A 149 24.22 17.58 -10.33
N GLY A 150 23.06 17.50 -9.64
CA GLY A 150 21.77 17.91 -10.19
C GLY A 150 20.82 16.79 -10.64
N GLY A 151 21.26 15.52 -10.69
CA GLY A 151 20.41 14.38 -11.06
C GLY A 151 20.71 13.86 -12.46
N THR A 152 19.68 13.65 -13.29
CA THR A 152 19.86 13.14 -14.66
C THR A 152 20.56 14.17 -15.55
N GLY A 153 21.56 13.75 -16.32
CA GLY A 153 22.20 14.59 -17.34
C GLY A 153 21.41 14.71 -18.64
N TYR A 154 20.08 14.65 -18.56
CA TYR A 154 19.13 14.76 -19.67
C TYR A 154 17.76 15.15 -19.10
N PRO A 155 16.90 15.85 -19.88
CA PRO A 155 15.57 16.23 -19.44
C PRO A 155 14.67 15.01 -19.23
N LEU A 156 13.85 15.05 -18.18
CA LEU A 156 12.81 14.07 -17.90
C LEU A 156 11.42 14.70 -18.09
N PRO A 157 10.42 13.94 -18.60
CA PRO A 157 9.04 14.42 -18.62
C PRO A 157 8.52 14.73 -17.20
N PRO A 158 7.73 15.79 -16.99
CA PRO A 158 7.13 16.11 -15.70
C PRO A 158 6.40 14.89 -15.10
N GLY A 159 6.68 14.62 -13.83
CA GLY A 159 6.07 13.51 -13.10
C GLY A 159 6.56 12.09 -13.48
N SER A 160 7.48 11.88 -14.44
CA SER A 160 7.88 10.53 -14.86
C SER A 160 8.47 9.69 -13.72
N VAL A 161 9.40 10.27 -12.95
CA VAL A 161 10.00 9.63 -11.77
C VAL A 161 8.95 9.35 -10.70
N TRP A 162 8.01 10.28 -10.52
CA TRP A 162 6.91 10.11 -9.56
C TRP A 162 5.98 8.96 -9.95
N LYS A 163 5.63 8.81 -11.24
CA LYS A 163 4.83 7.67 -11.74
C LYS A 163 5.51 6.35 -11.41
N ASN A 164 6.81 6.25 -11.67
CA ASN A 164 7.61 5.06 -11.35
C ASN A 164 7.60 4.77 -9.84
N ARG A 165 7.83 5.78 -8.99
CA ARG A 165 7.82 5.64 -7.51
C ARG A 165 6.48 5.16 -6.96
N VAL A 166 5.38 5.75 -7.41
CA VAL A 166 4.03 5.35 -6.98
C VAL A 166 3.68 3.95 -7.49
N ARG A 167 4.09 3.59 -8.70
CA ARG A 167 3.96 2.23 -9.24
C ARG A 167 4.74 1.20 -8.41
N THR A 168 6.00 1.47 -8.05
CA THR A 168 6.77 0.65 -7.12
C THR A 168 6.05 0.52 -5.77
N ALA A 169 5.59 1.65 -5.22
CA ALA A 169 4.93 1.68 -3.92
C ALA A 169 3.68 0.80 -3.90
N GLN A 170 2.81 0.93 -4.89
CA GLN A 170 1.57 0.16 -4.96
C GLN A 170 1.79 -1.33 -5.18
N LEU A 171 2.80 -1.72 -5.97
CA LEU A 171 3.09 -3.13 -6.23
C LEU A 171 3.72 -3.85 -5.03
N TRP A 172 4.58 -3.17 -4.27
CA TRP A 172 5.51 -3.82 -3.34
C TRP A 172 5.44 -3.35 -1.89
N MET A 173 4.76 -2.24 -1.59
CA MET A 173 4.76 -1.66 -0.24
C MET A 173 3.50 -1.97 0.57
N ASP A 174 2.50 -2.62 -0.01
CA ASP A 174 1.31 -3.15 0.68
C ASP A 174 0.67 -2.08 1.61
N ASP A 175 0.45 -2.38 2.89
CA ASP A 175 -0.16 -1.43 3.85
C ASP A 175 0.72 -0.19 4.16
N TYR A 176 1.97 -0.17 3.71
CA TYR A 176 2.89 0.97 3.79
C TYR A 176 2.72 1.92 2.58
N PHE A 177 1.88 1.57 1.60
CA PHE A 177 1.57 2.42 0.45
C PHE A 177 1.10 3.84 0.83
N PRO A 178 0.19 4.07 1.80
CA PRO A 178 -0.26 5.41 2.16
C PRO A 178 0.88 6.32 2.64
N LEU A 179 1.87 5.76 3.36
CA LEU A 179 3.07 6.48 3.78
C LEU A 179 3.91 6.88 2.56
N ALA A 180 4.22 5.93 1.68
CA ALA A 180 5.03 6.18 0.48
C ALA A 180 4.35 7.13 -0.51
N ALA A 181 3.02 7.04 -0.65
CA ALA A 181 2.20 7.92 -1.47
C ALA A 181 2.20 9.36 -0.95
N ALA A 182 2.20 9.57 0.36
CA ALA A 182 2.27 10.89 0.97
C ALA A 182 3.66 11.54 0.82
N PHE A 183 4.75 10.76 0.92
CA PHE A 183 6.08 11.24 0.52
C PHE A 183 6.20 11.53 -1.00
N ASN A 184 5.32 10.94 -1.81
CA ASN A 184 5.20 11.14 -3.26
C ASN A 184 3.96 12.00 -3.61
N SER A 185 3.86 13.20 -3.01
CA SER A 185 2.67 14.05 -3.03
C SER A 185 2.32 14.75 -4.36
N TYR A 186 3.06 14.52 -5.46
CA TYR A 186 2.87 15.20 -6.76
C TYR A 186 1.43 15.14 -7.29
N HIS A 187 0.72 14.04 -7.01
CA HIS A 187 -0.69 13.83 -7.37
C HIS A 187 -1.67 14.80 -6.71
N LEU A 188 -1.31 15.44 -5.58
CA LEU A 188 -2.16 16.43 -4.92
C LEU A 188 -2.30 17.72 -5.77
N ALA A 189 -1.24 18.06 -6.53
CA ALA A 189 -1.27 19.13 -7.54
C ALA A 189 -1.66 18.63 -8.95
N HIS A 190 -1.54 17.32 -9.21
CA HIS A 190 -1.80 16.69 -10.51
C HIS A 190 -2.76 15.50 -10.35
N PRO A 191 -4.07 15.75 -10.14
CA PRO A 191 -5.01 14.78 -9.60
C PRO A 191 -5.51 13.71 -10.59
N GLU A 192 -5.17 13.85 -11.87
CA GLU A 192 -5.49 12.88 -12.93
C GLU A 192 -4.21 12.25 -13.51
N PRO A 193 -3.40 11.54 -12.70
CA PRO A 193 -2.19 10.90 -13.19
C PRO A 193 -2.53 9.61 -13.93
N ASP A 194 -2.30 9.58 -15.23
CA ASP A 194 -2.32 8.34 -16.00
C ASP A 194 -1.16 7.41 -15.55
N LEU A 195 -1.47 6.37 -14.78
CA LEU A 195 -0.52 5.36 -14.33
C LEU A 195 -0.67 4.10 -15.20
N PRO A 196 0.43 3.57 -15.77
CA PRO A 196 0.36 2.39 -16.64
C PRO A 196 -0.22 1.16 -15.94
N ASP A 197 -0.79 0.24 -16.71
CA ASP A 197 -1.34 -1.02 -16.17
C ASP A 197 -0.32 -1.81 -15.33
N MET A 198 -0.80 -2.39 -14.24
CA MET A 198 -0.04 -3.17 -13.26
C MET A 198 -0.41 -4.66 -13.24
N THR A 199 -1.44 -5.08 -14.01
CA THR A 199 -2.00 -6.44 -14.00
C THR A 199 -0.91 -7.51 -14.14
N LYS A 200 -0.03 -7.38 -15.15
CA LYS A 200 1.10 -8.32 -15.38
C LYS A 200 2.02 -8.49 -14.15
N MET A 201 2.27 -7.42 -13.40
CA MET A 201 3.15 -7.44 -12.22
C MET A 201 2.42 -7.99 -10.98
N GLN A 202 1.12 -7.72 -10.86
CA GLN A 202 0.27 -8.31 -9.82
C GLN A 202 0.10 -9.83 -10.02
N GLU A 203 -0.09 -10.29 -11.26
CA GLU A 203 -0.11 -11.71 -11.63
C GLU A 203 1.23 -12.39 -11.35
N LEU A 204 2.34 -11.71 -11.64
CA LEU A 204 3.69 -12.16 -11.29
C LEU A 204 3.88 -12.32 -9.77
N LYS A 205 3.48 -11.31 -8.97
CA LYS A 205 3.53 -11.34 -7.49
C LYS A 205 2.75 -12.53 -6.93
N LYS A 206 1.55 -12.78 -7.46
CA LYS A 206 0.70 -13.95 -7.14
C LYS A 206 1.35 -15.27 -7.54
N ARG A 207 1.81 -15.40 -8.79
CA ARG A 207 2.38 -16.63 -9.37
C ARG A 207 3.65 -17.10 -8.65
N LEU A 208 4.48 -16.16 -8.19
CA LEU A 208 5.71 -16.45 -7.44
C LEU A 208 5.48 -16.55 -5.92
N ASN A 209 4.25 -16.35 -5.43
CA ASN A 209 3.90 -16.33 -4.01
C ASN A 209 4.83 -15.39 -3.19
N CYS A 210 5.05 -14.19 -3.72
CA CYS A 210 6.01 -13.25 -3.13
C CYS A 210 5.55 -12.77 -1.75
N LYS A 211 6.52 -12.45 -0.91
CA LYS A 211 6.32 -11.89 0.43
C LYS A 211 5.86 -10.43 0.37
N ASP A 212 5.33 -9.97 1.49
CA ASP A 212 4.88 -8.59 1.71
C ASP A 212 6.00 -7.67 2.25
N MET A 213 5.71 -6.38 2.33
CA MET A 213 6.60 -5.36 2.90
C MET A 213 6.94 -5.62 4.38
N LYS A 214 5.99 -6.11 5.18
CA LYS A 214 6.21 -6.39 6.61
C LYS A 214 7.26 -7.51 6.79
N TRP A 215 7.23 -8.53 5.94
CA TRP A 215 8.27 -9.55 5.86
C TRP A 215 9.61 -8.97 5.40
N PHE A 216 9.62 -8.10 4.38
CA PHE A 216 10.86 -7.49 3.88
C PHE A 216 11.57 -6.66 4.96
N LEU A 217 10.85 -5.79 5.67
CA LEU A 217 11.40 -4.99 6.77
C LEU A 217 11.92 -5.92 7.90
N LYS A 218 11.11 -6.90 8.30
CA LYS A 218 11.44 -7.83 9.39
C LYS A 218 12.61 -8.80 9.10
N ASN A 219 12.87 -9.14 7.84
CA ASN A 219 13.83 -10.19 7.47
C ASN A 219 15.02 -9.69 6.62
N VAL A 220 14.90 -8.54 5.96
CA VAL A 220 15.91 -7.99 5.04
C VAL A 220 16.40 -6.64 5.54
N ASP A 221 15.52 -5.65 5.71
CA ASP A 221 15.87 -4.32 6.19
C ASP A 221 15.55 -4.13 7.68
N THR A 222 16.13 -4.98 8.51
CA THR A 222 15.82 -5.12 9.95
C THR A 222 16.20 -3.92 10.80
N LYS A 223 16.86 -2.92 10.19
CA LYS A 223 17.26 -1.64 10.81
C LYS A 223 16.53 -0.45 10.18
N HIS A 224 15.57 -0.68 9.29
CA HIS A 224 14.68 0.36 8.81
C HIS A 224 13.86 0.92 9.98
N GLU A 225 13.54 2.21 9.88
CA GLU A 225 13.02 3.00 10.99
C GLU A 225 11.60 2.61 11.40
N PHE A 226 10.75 2.22 10.45
CA PHE A 226 9.41 1.75 10.76
C PHE A 226 9.31 0.28 10.38
N GLN A 227 9.21 -0.58 11.39
CA GLN A 227 8.98 -2.02 11.23
C GLN A 227 7.50 -2.37 11.23
N ASP A 228 6.66 -1.53 11.86
CA ASP A 228 5.21 -1.65 11.89
C ASP A 228 4.59 -0.25 11.93
N LEU A 229 3.68 0.09 11.02
CA LEU A 229 3.11 1.44 10.96
C LEU A 229 1.94 1.65 11.92
N ASP A 230 1.25 0.58 12.32
CA ASP A 230 0.10 0.64 13.22
C ASP A 230 0.53 1.10 14.62
N THR A 231 1.77 0.80 15.02
CA THR A 231 2.40 1.29 16.26
C THR A 231 3.22 2.56 16.05
N ALA A 232 3.89 2.70 14.90
CA ALA A 232 4.83 3.80 14.66
C ALA A 232 4.16 5.17 14.43
N LEU A 233 2.96 5.24 13.83
CA LEU A 233 2.35 6.51 13.40
C LEU A 233 0.96 6.72 14.00
N ALA A 234 0.78 7.79 14.79
CA ALA A 234 -0.53 8.23 15.26
C ALA A 234 -1.27 9.09 14.22
N GLY A 235 -0.54 9.65 13.25
CA GLY A 235 -1.10 10.56 12.25
C GLY A 235 -0.07 10.96 11.20
N LEU A 236 -0.58 11.38 10.04
CA LEU A 236 0.22 11.81 8.90
C LEU A 236 -0.52 12.93 8.16
N GLY A 237 0.20 14.01 7.85
CA GLY A 237 -0.25 15.04 6.91
C GLY A 237 -0.28 16.45 7.48
N ASP A 238 -1.22 17.24 6.99
CA ASP A 238 -1.38 18.66 7.36
C ASP A 238 -1.96 18.77 8.77
N ILE A 239 -1.29 19.51 9.67
CA ILE A 239 -1.76 19.73 11.06
C ILE A 239 -2.47 21.08 11.12
N LYS A 240 -3.79 21.04 11.34
CA LYS A 240 -4.72 22.15 11.13
C LYS A 240 -5.33 22.63 12.44
N SER A 241 -5.49 23.94 12.63
CA SER A 241 -6.17 24.47 13.82
C SER A 241 -7.68 24.19 13.82
N GLU A 242 -8.23 23.82 14.99
CA GLU A 242 -9.68 23.79 15.21
C GLU A 242 -10.28 25.21 15.30
N LYS A 243 -9.63 26.13 16.03
CA LYS A 243 -10.10 27.52 16.20
C LYS A 243 -9.98 28.35 14.92
N TYR A 244 -8.94 28.10 14.12
CA TYR A 244 -8.69 28.83 12.87
C TYR A 244 -8.59 27.86 11.68
N PRO A 245 -9.70 27.33 11.12
CA PRO A 245 -9.70 26.28 10.11
C PRO A 245 -9.12 26.64 8.72
N HIS A 246 -8.42 27.76 8.59
CA HIS A 246 -7.60 28.11 7.43
C HIS A 246 -6.10 28.00 7.73
N LEU A 247 -5.68 27.91 9.00
CA LEU A 247 -4.28 27.83 9.41
C LEU A 247 -3.82 26.39 9.66
N CYS A 248 -2.67 26.07 9.07
CA CYS A 248 -1.94 24.83 9.27
C CYS A 248 -0.53 25.13 9.80
N LEU A 249 0.04 24.17 10.53
CA LEU A 249 1.46 24.16 10.90
C LEU A 249 2.30 24.10 9.62
N ASP A 250 3.33 24.94 9.53
CA ASP A 250 4.10 25.13 8.30
C ASP A 250 5.58 25.34 8.61
N SER A 251 6.48 24.63 7.92
CA SER A 251 7.93 24.84 8.04
C SER A 251 8.42 26.16 7.44
N MET A 252 7.53 27.01 6.93
CA MET A 252 7.80 28.30 6.27
C MET A 252 8.67 28.16 5.02
N GLY A 253 8.68 26.97 4.40
CA GLY A 253 9.62 26.60 3.32
C GLY A 253 11.05 26.35 3.80
N GLU A 254 11.33 26.49 5.09
CA GLU A 254 12.62 26.22 5.71
C GLU A 254 12.79 24.73 5.99
N THR A 255 14.03 24.25 5.82
CA THR A 255 14.36 22.81 5.89
C THR A 255 15.71 22.55 6.57
N ASP A 256 16.19 23.51 7.36
CA ASP A 256 17.46 23.46 8.08
C ASP A 256 17.25 23.44 9.60
N VAL A 257 18.29 23.01 10.32
CA VAL A 257 18.30 22.96 11.80
C VAL A 257 18.29 24.38 12.37
N GLY A 258 17.48 24.60 13.42
CA GLY A 258 17.32 25.88 14.10
C GLY A 258 16.39 26.86 13.38
N LYS A 259 15.72 26.44 12.29
CA LYS A 259 14.72 27.25 11.60
C LYS A 259 13.36 27.15 12.28
N ASN A 260 12.60 28.25 12.29
CA ASN A 260 11.30 28.32 12.93
C ASN A 260 10.22 27.60 12.12
N VAL A 261 9.30 26.94 12.81
CA VAL A 261 8.03 26.45 12.29
C VAL A 261 6.94 27.45 12.68
N GLY A 262 6.08 27.80 11.74
CA GLY A 262 5.06 28.83 11.90
C GLY A 262 3.66 28.34 11.51
N LEU A 263 2.83 29.29 11.14
CA LEU A 263 1.45 29.08 10.70
C LEU A 263 1.28 29.69 9.31
N TYR A 264 0.64 28.94 8.42
CA TYR A 264 0.30 29.43 7.08
C TYR A 264 -1.07 28.93 6.64
N ASN A 265 -1.58 29.47 5.52
CA ASN A 265 -2.82 28.99 4.94
C ASN A 265 -2.68 27.53 4.50
N CYS A 266 -3.57 26.67 5.01
CA CYS A 266 -3.66 25.26 4.63
C CYS A 266 -3.83 25.11 3.12
N HIS A 267 -2.86 24.49 2.43
CA HIS A 267 -2.94 24.25 0.99
C HIS A 267 -3.14 22.77 0.61
N GLY A 268 -2.98 21.83 1.54
CA GLY A 268 -3.32 20.41 1.32
C GLY A 268 -2.42 19.71 0.29
N GLN A 269 -1.17 20.17 0.14
CA GLN A 269 -0.18 19.60 -0.80
C GLN A 269 0.98 18.90 -0.07
N LEU A 270 0.89 18.75 1.26
CA LEU A 270 1.99 18.35 2.14
C LEU A 270 3.17 19.31 2.01
N GLY A 271 4.36 18.84 1.63
CA GLY A 271 5.55 19.69 1.52
C GLY A 271 5.95 20.28 2.86
N ASN A 272 6.05 21.60 2.92
CA ASN A 272 6.26 22.39 4.14
C ASN A 272 5.15 22.24 5.19
N GLN A 273 3.95 21.77 4.82
CA GLN A 273 2.84 21.49 5.74
C GLN A 273 2.69 20.00 6.10
N GLY A 274 3.48 19.10 5.51
CA GLY A 274 3.39 17.67 5.79
C GLY A 274 4.16 17.27 7.05
N PHE A 275 3.47 16.66 8.03
CA PHE A 275 4.11 16.15 9.25
C PHE A 275 3.74 14.69 9.55
N LEU A 276 4.62 13.98 10.26
CA LEU A 276 4.38 12.67 10.86
C LEU A 276 4.27 12.82 12.37
N LEU A 277 3.21 12.28 12.97
CA LEU A 277 3.09 12.11 14.41
C LEU A 277 3.64 10.71 14.76
N VAL A 278 4.94 10.64 15.00
CA VAL A 278 5.66 9.37 15.24
C VAL A 278 5.47 8.97 16.70
N ASN A 279 4.65 7.96 16.95
CA ASN A 279 4.27 7.49 18.27
C ASN A 279 5.41 6.73 18.96
N GLU A 280 6.04 5.75 18.29
CA GLU A 280 7.18 4.97 18.81
C GLU A 280 8.37 5.81 19.29
N SER A 281 8.59 6.96 18.67
CA SER A 281 9.64 7.91 19.05
C SER A 281 9.08 9.16 19.71
N HIS A 282 7.78 9.30 19.94
CA HIS A 282 7.16 10.50 20.50
C HIS A 282 7.52 11.81 19.78
N HIS A 283 7.73 11.79 18.47
CA HIS A 283 8.21 12.94 17.67
C HIS A 283 7.16 13.49 16.72
N LEU A 284 6.96 14.81 16.72
CA LEU A 284 6.34 15.49 15.59
C LEU A 284 7.42 15.83 14.56
N ARG A 285 7.39 15.16 13.40
CA ARG A 285 8.47 15.19 12.40
C ARG A 285 8.02 15.79 11.08
N LEU A 286 8.85 16.62 10.47
CA LEU A 286 8.61 17.17 9.13
C LEU A 286 8.78 16.10 8.04
N MET A 287 7.80 16.02 7.13
CA MET A 287 7.86 15.20 5.91
C MET A 287 8.67 15.93 4.82
N GLY A 288 9.99 15.99 4.99
CA GLY A 288 10.87 16.72 4.06
C GLY A 288 10.77 16.22 2.61
N ILE A 289 10.21 17.04 1.72
CA ILE A 289 10.13 16.75 0.28
C ILE A 289 11.34 17.40 -0.43
N GLY A 290 12.19 16.58 -1.05
CA GLY A 290 13.32 17.04 -1.88
C GLY A 290 14.70 16.67 -1.34
N LYS A 291 15.74 17.48 -1.67
CA LYS A 291 17.16 17.24 -1.30
C LYS A 291 17.44 17.19 0.22
N VAL A 292 16.43 17.47 1.03
CA VAL A 292 16.40 17.52 2.50
C VAL A 292 16.60 16.14 3.17
N SER A 293 16.35 15.02 2.45
CA SER A 293 16.28 13.62 2.95
C SER A 293 17.49 13.10 3.80
N ARG A 294 18.59 13.85 3.95
CA ARG A 294 19.71 13.45 4.83
C ARG A 294 19.43 13.69 6.32
N SER A 295 18.72 14.75 6.70
CA SER A 295 18.41 15.04 8.12
C SER A 295 16.93 14.82 8.39
N ARG A 296 16.60 13.89 9.30
CA ARG A 296 15.26 13.79 9.88
C ARG A 296 15.07 15.00 10.80
N LEU A 297 14.08 15.86 10.54
CA LEU A 297 13.82 17.07 11.31
C LEU A 297 12.53 16.96 12.12
N CYS A 298 12.59 17.34 13.39
CA CYS A 298 11.53 17.24 14.37
C CYS A 298 11.26 18.62 14.97
N LEU A 299 9.98 18.92 15.22
CA LEU A 299 9.58 20.13 15.95
C LEU A 299 10.01 20.01 17.41
N THR A 300 10.66 21.04 17.95
CA THR A 300 10.95 21.21 19.37
C THR A 300 10.45 22.59 19.84
N PRO A 301 10.08 22.75 21.12
CA PRO A 301 9.86 24.06 21.72
C PRO A 301 11.11 24.96 21.60
N PRO A 302 10.97 26.27 21.38
CA PRO A 302 9.72 27.05 21.37
C PRO A 302 8.95 26.99 20.04
N GLY A 303 9.43 26.27 19.03
CA GLY A 303 8.82 26.22 17.70
C GLY A 303 9.87 26.11 16.59
N VAL A 304 10.89 25.28 16.77
CA VAL A 304 12.04 25.17 15.86
C VAL A 304 12.22 23.75 15.32
N LEU A 305 12.88 23.61 14.18
CA LEU A 305 13.27 22.32 13.61
C LEU A 305 14.64 21.91 14.16
N GLU A 306 14.69 20.80 14.88
CA GLU A 306 15.94 20.15 15.29
C GLU A 306 16.12 18.80 14.61
N LYS A 307 17.35 18.25 14.62
CA LYS A 307 17.57 16.87 14.18
C LYS A 307 16.85 15.94 15.13
N CYS A 308 15.99 15.06 14.61
CA CYS A 308 15.39 13.99 15.39
C CYS A 308 16.51 13.15 16.01
N THR A 309 16.65 13.23 17.33
CA THR A 309 17.72 12.58 18.09
C THR A 309 17.53 11.05 18.11
N LYS A 310 18.65 10.33 18.17
CA LYS A 310 18.68 8.87 18.34
C LYS A 310 18.07 8.46 19.71
N PRO A 311 17.70 7.17 19.91
CA PRO A 311 16.82 6.72 21.00
C PRO A 311 17.20 7.05 22.46
N GLU A 312 18.40 7.55 22.73
CA GLU A 312 18.85 7.94 24.08
C GLU A 312 18.44 9.37 24.48
N LYS A 313 17.99 10.19 23.52
CA LYS A 313 17.42 11.53 23.76
C LYS A 313 16.16 11.71 22.93
N VAL A 314 15.18 10.85 23.17
CA VAL A 314 13.85 10.95 22.56
C VAL A 314 13.27 12.33 22.89
N ASN A 315 12.86 13.13 21.90
CA ASN A 315 11.95 14.26 22.19
C ASN A 315 10.62 13.66 22.61
N PHE A 316 10.04 14.10 23.72
CA PHE A 316 8.84 13.46 24.26
C PHE A 316 7.62 14.32 23.94
N MET A 317 6.82 13.89 22.96
CA MET A 317 5.46 14.38 22.70
C MET A 317 4.39 13.33 22.96
N GLU A 318 3.24 13.81 23.43
CA GLU A 318 2.00 13.06 23.61
C GLU A 318 0.96 13.62 22.62
N PHE A 319 0.37 12.73 21.82
CA PHE A 319 -0.62 13.06 20.79
C PHE A 319 -2.01 12.57 21.24
N ASP A 320 -2.80 13.46 21.83
CA ASP A 320 -4.12 13.11 22.35
C ASP A 320 -5.18 13.34 21.26
N SER A 321 -5.72 12.26 20.68
CA SER A 321 -6.73 12.34 19.63
C SER A 321 -8.14 12.69 20.13
N GLU A 322 -8.43 12.47 21.41
CA GLU A 322 -9.74 12.78 22.01
C GLU A 322 -9.83 14.27 22.35
N ASN A 323 -8.83 14.79 23.08
CA ASN A 323 -8.72 16.19 23.44
C ASN A 323 -8.12 17.05 22.31
N LYS A 324 -7.56 16.42 21.27
CA LYS A 324 -6.96 17.03 20.08
C LYS A 324 -5.72 17.89 20.36
N THR A 325 -4.95 17.53 21.38
CA THR A 325 -3.78 18.29 21.82
C THR A 325 -2.47 17.62 21.42
N ILE A 326 -1.45 18.46 21.21
CA ILE A 326 -0.07 18.03 20.99
C ILE A 326 0.73 18.58 22.17
N LYS A 327 1.15 17.69 23.08
CA LYS A 327 1.72 18.06 24.38
C LYS A 327 3.19 17.66 24.46
N TRP A 328 4.03 18.56 24.96
CA TRP A 328 5.43 18.29 25.28
C TRP A 328 5.54 17.70 26.69
N THR A 329 6.23 16.57 26.81
CA THR A 329 6.36 15.79 28.05
C THR A 329 7.80 15.67 28.55
N GLN A 330 8.80 16.18 27.81
CA GLN A 330 10.19 16.18 28.26
C GLN A 330 10.38 17.09 29.47
N GLU A 331 11.27 16.69 30.39
CA GLU A 331 11.74 17.54 31.48
C GLU A 331 12.36 18.84 30.95
N GLY A 332 12.00 19.97 31.55
CA GLY A 332 12.45 21.31 31.14
C GLY A 332 11.33 22.34 31.28
N GLU A 333 11.60 23.56 30.79
CA GLU A 333 10.67 24.70 30.85
C GLU A 333 9.29 24.37 30.25
N PHE A 334 9.27 23.70 29.10
CA PHE A 334 8.05 23.38 28.35
C PHE A 334 7.35 22.09 28.79
N LYS A 335 7.75 21.46 29.90
CA LYS A 335 7.09 20.24 30.39
C LYS A 335 5.60 20.50 30.61
N ASN A 336 4.73 19.58 30.16
CA ASN A 336 3.28 19.70 30.20
C ASN A 336 2.72 20.96 29.50
N HIS A 337 3.46 21.51 28.52
CA HIS A 337 2.94 22.55 27.64
C HIS A 337 2.36 21.94 26.36
N CYS A 338 1.25 22.48 25.92
CA CYS A 338 0.55 22.12 24.69
C CYS A 338 0.87 23.14 23.59
N LEU A 339 0.99 22.64 22.36
CA LEU A 339 1.12 23.46 21.15
C LEU A 339 -0.14 24.31 20.97
N THR A 340 0.05 25.63 20.87
CA THR A 340 -1.01 26.63 20.98
C THR A 340 -0.88 27.66 19.84
N ILE A 341 -2.01 28.24 19.38
CA ILE A 341 -2.01 29.42 18.51
C ILE A 341 -2.37 30.69 19.30
N GLU A 342 -1.48 31.68 19.26
CA GLU A 342 -1.66 32.99 19.89
C GLU A 342 -1.72 34.12 18.85
N GLN A 343 -2.06 35.33 19.29
CA GLN A 343 -2.02 36.53 18.46
C GLN A 343 -0.85 37.44 18.89
N ALA A 344 0.04 37.69 17.95
CA ALA A 344 1.15 38.62 18.07
C ALA A 344 0.65 40.05 18.28
N LYS A 345 1.39 40.82 19.08
CA LYS A 345 1.22 42.28 19.19
C LYS A 345 2.43 42.94 18.51
N PRO A 346 2.24 43.93 17.61
CA PRO A 346 1.06 44.78 17.49
C PRO A 346 0.17 44.52 16.26
N ASP A 347 0.54 43.62 15.35
CA ASP A 347 -0.11 43.46 14.04
C ASP A 347 -1.20 42.37 13.99
N GLY A 348 -1.44 41.66 15.10
CA GLY A 348 -2.55 40.71 15.24
C GLY A 348 -2.36 39.39 14.49
N LYS A 349 -1.17 39.12 13.94
CA LYS A 349 -0.85 37.87 13.27
C LYS A 349 -0.93 36.67 14.22
N HIS A 350 -1.26 35.51 13.67
CA HIS A 350 -1.25 34.27 14.43
C HIS A 350 0.16 33.69 14.49
N GLU A 351 0.60 33.34 15.70
CA GLU A 351 1.92 32.76 15.97
C GLU A 351 1.79 31.43 16.72
N LEU A 352 2.80 30.57 16.54
CA LEU A 352 2.93 29.29 17.23
C LEU A 352 3.53 29.52 18.61
N ALA A 353 2.94 28.93 19.64
CA ALA A 353 3.41 29.03 21.02
C ALA A 353 3.27 27.71 21.77
N TRP A 354 3.96 27.61 22.91
CA TRP A 354 3.79 26.53 23.88
C TRP A 354 3.26 27.13 25.18
N ARG A 355 2.11 26.64 25.66
CA ARG A 355 1.46 27.10 26.90
C ARG A 355 1.08 25.91 27.76
N PRO A 356 0.99 26.05 29.10
CA PRO A 356 0.49 24.98 29.96
C PRO A 356 -0.81 24.40 29.40
N CYS A 357 -0.90 23.08 29.29
CA CYS A 357 -2.08 22.42 28.76
C CYS A 357 -3.32 22.76 29.60
N ALA A 358 -4.41 23.14 28.94
CA ALA A 358 -5.69 23.40 29.60
C ALA A 358 -6.19 22.11 30.26
N VAL A 359 -6.44 22.15 31.57
CA VAL A 359 -6.91 20.98 32.32
C VAL A 359 -8.39 20.74 32.02
N GLY A 360 -8.68 19.72 31.23
CA GLY A 360 -10.04 19.26 30.98
C GLY A 360 -10.60 18.51 32.19
N GLY A 361 -11.16 19.22 33.18
CA GLY A 361 -11.74 18.54 34.35
C GLY A 361 -12.37 19.46 35.39
N THR A 362 -13.61 19.15 35.75
CA THR A 362 -14.41 19.83 36.77
C THR A 362 -13.83 19.73 38.19
N SER A 363 -13.18 20.80 38.66
CA SER A 363 -12.98 21.06 40.10
C SER A 363 -13.94 22.16 40.57
N GLN A 364 -15.20 21.78 40.82
CA GLN A 364 -16.16 22.65 41.53
C GLN A 364 -15.72 22.82 43.00
N GLN A 365 -14.89 23.83 43.28
CA GLN A 365 -14.70 24.32 44.64
C GLN A 365 -14.30 25.81 44.64
N GLN A 366 -15.32 26.67 44.78
CA GLN A 366 -15.31 28.01 45.42
C GLN A 366 -14.28 29.03 44.85
N GLN A 367 -14.62 30.22 44.31
CA GLN A 367 -15.63 31.19 44.74
C GLN A 367 -16.11 32.11 43.57
N GLN A 368 -17.13 32.95 43.82
CA GLN A 368 -17.62 34.09 43.01
C GLN A 368 -18.13 33.84 41.56
N GLN A 369 -19.46 33.98 41.38
CA GLN A 369 -20.19 33.67 40.13
C GLN A 369 -19.80 34.52 38.89
N GLN A 370 -19.37 35.78 39.05
CA GLN A 370 -18.92 36.60 37.90
C GLN A 370 -17.49 36.30 37.46
N GLN A 371 -16.57 36.04 38.40
CA GLN A 371 -15.20 35.62 38.07
C GLN A 371 -15.20 34.23 37.41
N GLN A 372 -16.07 33.32 37.86
CA GLN A 372 -16.23 32.00 37.26
C GLN A 372 -16.62 32.04 35.78
N GLN A 373 -17.53 32.92 35.36
CA GLN A 373 -17.90 33.01 33.93
C GLN A 373 -16.73 33.52 33.06
N GLN A 374 -15.99 34.52 33.53
CA GLN A 374 -14.82 35.03 32.79
C GLN A 374 -13.69 33.99 32.75
N GLN A 375 -13.42 33.28 33.86
CA GLN A 375 -12.45 32.20 33.90
C GLN A 375 -12.84 31.02 33.00
N GLN A 376 -14.12 30.61 33.00
CA GLN A 376 -14.63 29.56 32.10
C GLN A 376 -14.51 29.97 30.63
N GLN A 377 -14.83 31.22 30.27
CA GLN A 377 -14.64 31.72 28.90
C GLN A 377 -13.16 31.75 28.50
N GLN A 378 -12.26 32.17 29.40
CA GLN A 378 -10.81 32.14 29.14
C GLN A 378 -10.29 30.71 28.99
N GLN A 379 -10.69 29.78 29.84
CA GLN A 379 -10.34 28.36 29.74
C GLN A 379 -10.85 27.73 28.43
N GLN A 380 -12.10 28.01 28.03
CA GLN A 380 -12.64 27.55 26.75
C GLN A 380 -11.88 28.14 25.54
N GLN A 381 -11.51 29.42 25.59
CA GLN A 381 -10.71 30.04 24.53
C GLN A 381 -9.31 29.44 24.45
N GLN A 382 -8.66 29.18 25.60
CA GLN A 382 -7.36 28.52 25.68
C GLN A 382 -7.41 27.09 25.16
N GLN A 383 -8.44 26.32 25.54
CA GLN A 383 -8.66 24.95 25.07
C GLN A 383 -8.81 24.93 23.53
N GLN A 384 -9.64 25.81 22.96
CA GLN A 384 -9.79 25.92 21.50
C GLN A 384 -8.48 26.30 20.79
N GLN A 385 -7.61 27.10 21.41
CA GLN A 385 -6.30 27.47 20.85
C GLN A 385 -5.27 26.33 20.88
N GLN A 386 -5.49 25.32 21.72
CA GLN A 386 -4.64 24.13 21.89
C GLN A 386 -5.10 22.93 21.06
N GLN A 387 -6.23 23.07 20.34
CA GLN A 387 -6.87 21.98 19.60
C GLN A 387 -6.50 21.97 18.11
N TRP A 388 -6.08 20.80 17.64
CA TRP A 388 -5.60 20.56 16.29
C TRP A 388 -6.28 19.35 15.64
N ARG A 389 -6.55 19.42 14.34
CA ARG A 389 -6.90 18.27 13.51
C ARG A 389 -5.67 17.82 12.75
N TRP A 390 -5.37 16.53 12.80
CA TRP A 390 -4.45 15.85 11.90
C TRP A 390 -5.18 14.65 11.28
N PRO A 391 -4.83 14.23 10.04
CA PRO A 391 -5.34 12.98 9.51
C PRO A 391 -4.73 11.79 10.30
N PRO A 392 -5.54 10.80 10.71
CA PRO A 392 -5.01 9.59 11.34
C PRO A 392 -4.17 8.79 10.33
N PHE A 393 -3.32 7.88 10.82
CA PHE A 393 -2.68 6.89 9.97
C PHE A 393 -3.34 5.51 10.18
N PRO A 394 -3.58 4.71 9.12
CA PRO A 394 -3.47 5.06 7.70
C PRO A 394 -4.58 6.01 7.22
N SER A 395 -4.33 6.76 6.14
CA SER A 395 -5.31 7.66 5.51
C SER A 395 -5.16 7.70 3.99
N SER A 396 -6.28 7.55 3.28
CA SER A 396 -6.35 7.70 1.82
C SER A 396 -6.27 9.14 1.33
N LEU A 397 -6.27 10.14 2.22
CA LEU A 397 -6.28 11.57 1.85
C LEU A 397 -5.12 11.92 0.91
N TYR A 398 -3.97 11.27 1.12
CA TYR A 398 -2.73 11.47 0.34
C TYR A 398 -2.37 10.26 -0.54
N SER A 399 -3.38 9.48 -0.92
CA SER A 399 -3.26 8.46 -1.97
C SER A 399 -3.79 9.02 -3.30
N PRO A 400 -3.20 8.65 -4.47
CA PRO A 400 -3.74 9.01 -5.78
C PRO A 400 -5.21 8.60 -5.93
N ARG A 401 -6.02 9.46 -6.58
CA ARG A 401 -7.48 9.27 -6.72
C ARG A 401 -7.89 7.88 -7.22
N GLN A 402 -7.11 7.31 -8.14
CA GLN A 402 -7.32 5.97 -8.69
C GLN A 402 -7.40 4.87 -7.60
N PHE A 403 -6.69 5.04 -6.48
CA PHE A 403 -6.58 4.05 -5.40
C PHE A 403 -7.37 4.44 -4.14
N GLN A 404 -7.86 5.69 -4.06
CA GLN A 404 -8.77 6.12 -2.98
C GLN A 404 -10.10 5.34 -2.99
N LYS A 405 -10.54 4.87 -4.16
CA LYS A 405 -11.76 4.05 -4.28
C LYS A 405 -11.60 2.73 -3.54
N ASP A 406 -10.53 2.01 -3.82
CA ASP A 406 -10.23 0.70 -3.21
C ASP A 406 -10.05 0.84 -1.69
N PHE A 407 -9.36 1.89 -1.23
CA PHE A 407 -9.23 2.21 0.20
C PHE A 407 -10.58 2.54 0.85
N LYS A 408 -11.43 3.34 0.19
CA LYS A 408 -12.78 3.64 0.71
C LYS A 408 -13.63 2.37 0.78
N GLU A 409 -13.51 1.49 -0.19
CA GLU A 409 -14.19 0.20 -0.18
C GLU A 409 -13.70 -0.71 0.94
N LEU A 410 -12.38 -0.77 1.20
CA LEU A 410 -11.76 -1.48 2.34
C LEU A 410 -12.21 -0.90 3.68
N ARG A 411 -12.14 0.41 3.87
CA ARG A 411 -12.62 1.09 5.09
C ARG A 411 -14.11 0.83 5.36
N THR A 412 -14.93 0.74 4.30
CA THR A 412 -16.34 0.36 4.43
C THR A 412 -16.51 -1.10 4.89
N LEU A 413 -15.57 -1.99 4.57
CA LEU A 413 -15.52 -3.36 5.13
C LEU A 413 -15.04 -3.36 6.60
N GLU A 414 -14.14 -2.46 6.98
CA GLU A 414 -13.68 -2.31 8.36
C GLU A 414 -14.77 -1.76 9.28
N GLU A 415 -15.42 -0.65 8.89
CA GLU A 415 -16.56 -0.07 9.60
C GLU A 415 -17.72 -1.08 9.72
N ALA A 416 -17.87 -1.99 8.76
CA ALA A 416 -18.84 -3.08 8.86
C ALA A 416 -18.55 -4.09 9.99
N ARG A 417 -17.29 -4.23 10.46
CA ARG A 417 -16.92 -5.14 11.57
C ARG A 417 -17.53 -4.73 12.91
N ASP A 418 -17.83 -3.44 13.07
CA ASP A 418 -18.40 -2.90 14.32
C ASP A 418 -19.89 -3.26 14.48
N PHE A 419 -20.54 -3.66 13.39
CA PHE A 419 -21.93 -4.14 13.37
C PHE A 419 -22.04 -5.68 13.41
N ALA A 420 -20.98 -6.39 13.83
CA ALA A 420 -20.96 -7.84 13.86
C ALA A 420 -21.98 -8.46 14.83
N THR A 421 -22.56 -9.58 14.43
CA THR A 421 -23.59 -10.32 15.18
C THR A 421 -23.36 -11.82 15.15
N GLU A 422 -24.00 -12.58 16.04
CA GLU A 422 -23.93 -14.04 16.06
C GLU A 422 -24.87 -14.66 15.03
N ILE A 423 -24.36 -15.57 14.19
CA ILE A 423 -25.19 -16.33 13.23
C ILE A 423 -25.64 -17.63 13.89
N ARG A 424 -26.90 -17.63 14.38
CA ARG A 424 -27.51 -18.74 15.12
C ARG A 424 -28.25 -19.71 14.22
N ASN A 425 -28.14 -21.02 14.49
CA ASN A 425 -28.93 -22.03 13.79
C ASN A 425 -30.43 -21.86 14.11
N ALA A 426 -31.27 -21.76 13.08
CA ALA A 426 -32.70 -21.47 13.23
C ALA A 426 -33.48 -22.53 14.05
N LYS A 427 -33.04 -23.80 14.01
CA LYS A 427 -33.67 -24.93 14.71
C LYS A 427 -33.03 -25.17 16.08
N HIS A 428 -31.71 -25.09 16.17
CA HIS A 428 -30.95 -25.34 17.40
C HIS A 428 -30.22 -24.06 17.84
N LYS A 429 -30.98 -23.10 18.38
CA LYS A 429 -30.54 -21.72 18.71
C LYS A 429 -29.33 -21.59 19.64
N ASN A 430 -28.93 -22.68 20.30
CA ASN A 430 -27.75 -22.78 21.13
C ASN A 430 -26.46 -22.97 20.32
N PHE A 431 -26.55 -23.21 19.01
CA PHE A 431 -25.41 -23.39 18.11
C PHE A 431 -25.26 -22.18 17.18
N CYS A 432 -24.03 -21.69 17.09
CA CYS A 432 -23.61 -20.54 16.30
C CYS A 432 -22.58 -20.98 15.24
N LEU A 433 -22.56 -20.30 14.09
CA LEU A 433 -21.43 -20.35 13.17
C LEU A 433 -20.16 -19.89 13.91
N ASP A 434 -19.04 -20.56 13.69
CA ASP A 434 -17.80 -20.32 14.42
C ASP A 434 -16.61 -20.33 13.46
N ALA A 435 -15.79 -19.28 13.52
CA ALA A 435 -14.52 -19.15 12.81
C ALA A 435 -13.42 -20.10 13.31
N LEU A 436 -13.68 -20.81 14.41
CA LEU A 436 -12.76 -21.65 15.16
C LEU A 436 -11.53 -20.88 15.68
N GLN A 437 -10.69 -21.55 16.46
CA GLN A 437 -9.58 -20.88 17.17
C GLN A 437 -8.49 -20.33 16.23
N ASN A 438 -8.33 -20.90 15.04
CA ASN A 438 -7.34 -20.45 14.06
C ASN A 438 -8.01 -19.61 12.97
N ARG A 439 -7.76 -18.29 12.97
CA ARG A 439 -8.43 -17.31 12.11
C ARG A 439 -7.47 -16.78 11.04
N GLN A 440 -7.24 -17.59 10.02
CA GLN A 440 -6.33 -17.30 8.90
C GLN A 440 -7.01 -17.63 7.57
N HIS A 441 -6.36 -17.26 6.46
CA HIS A 441 -6.79 -17.66 5.12
C HIS A 441 -6.79 -19.19 4.95
N ASN A 442 -7.85 -19.74 4.35
CA ASN A 442 -8.24 -21.16 4.26
C ASN A 442 -8.67 -21.83 5.59
N SER A 443 -8.73 -21.15 6.74
CA SER A 443 -9.22 -21.75 7.99
C SER A 443 -10.67 -22.26 7.84
N PRO A 444 -10.98 -23.50 8.25
CA PRO A 444 -12.33 -24.05 8.14
C PRO A 444 -13.30 -23.37 9.10
N LEU A 445 -14.56 -23.26 8.69
CA LEU A 445 -15.66 -22.85 9.55
C LEU A 445 -16.24 -24.07 10.28
N GLY A 446 -16.65 -23.86 11.52
CA GLY A 446 -17.37 -24.84 12.33
C GLY A 446 -18.70 -24.31 12.82
N VAL A 447 -19.35 -25.13 13.64
CA VAL A 447 -20.53 -24.75 14.42
C VAL A 447 -20.30 -25.17 15.85
N PHE A 448 -20.44 -24.23 16.79
CA PHE A 448 -20.14 -24.44 18.20
C PHE A 448 -21.24 -23.85 19.09
N TRP A 449 -21.18 -24.09 20.41
CA TRP A 449 -22.12 -23.49 21.34
C TRP A 449 -21.98 -21.96 21.36
N CYS A 450 -23.11 -21.26 21.18
CA CYS A 450 -23.18 -19.80 21.24
C CYS A 450 -22.75 -19.30 22.62
N HIS A 451 -21.63 -18.57 22.69
CA HIS A 451 -21.09 -18.10 23.97
C HIS A 451 -21.45 -16.65 24.33
N GLY A 452 -22.23 -15.92 23.51
CA GLY A 452 -22.74 -14.59 23.84
C GLY A 452 -21.68 -13.47 23.80
N ALA A 453 -20.46 -13.81 23.38
CA ALA A 453 -19.36 -12.91 23.12
C ALA A 453 -18.96 -13.07 21.66
N LEU A 454 -18.83 -11.98 20.91
CA LEU A 454 -18.68 -12.10 19.46
C LEU A 454 -17.41 -12.87 19.05
N GLY A 455 -16.25 -12.67 19.69
CA GLY A 455 -15.14 -13.64 19.72
C GLY A 455 -14.73 -14.28 18.37
N THR A 456 -15.01 -15.58 18.20
CA THR A 456 -14.90 -16.33 16.93
C THR A 456 -16.24 -16.53 16.23
N GLN A 457 -17.36 -16.10 16.84
CA GLN A 457 -18.74 -16.33 16.42
C GLN A 457 -19.45 -15.08 15.85
N GLY A 458 -18.75 -13.93 15.79
CA GLY A 458 -19.24 -12.67 15.27
C GLY A 458 -19.04 -12.57 13.76
N PHE A 459 -20.08 -12.16 13.03
CA PHE A 459 -20.04 -11.97 11.59
C PHE A 459 -20.83 -10.73 11.17
N SER A 460 -20.40 -10.08 10.09
CA SER A 460 -21.09 -8.93 9.48
C SER A 460 -21.47 -9.26 8.03
N TYR A 461 -22.76 -9.21 7.72
CA TYR A 461 -23.25 -9.46 6.35
C TYR A 461 -23.39 -8.16 5.57
N LEU A 462 -22.79 -8.10 4.38
CA LEU A 462 -22.83 -6.97 3.47
C LEU A 462 -23.55 -7.37 2.16
N PRO A 463 -24.89 -7.21 2.09
CA PRO A 463 -25.67 -7.70 0.95
C PRO A 463 -25.27 -7.05 -0.37
N GLU A 464 -25.04 -5.74 -0.39
CA GLU A 464 -24.62 -4.96 -1.58
C GLU A 464 -23.30 -5.46 -2.20
N LYS A 465 -22.44 -6.11 -1.40
CA LYS A 465 -21.15 -6.66 -1.85
C LYS A 465 -21.17 -8.20 -1.98
N GLY A 466 -22.24 -8.86 -1.54
CA GLY A 466 -22.30 -10.32 -1.46
C GLY A 466 -21.22 -10.93 -0.56
N LEU A 467 -20.86 -10.25 0.55
CA LEU A 467 -19.80 -10.66 1.47
C LEU A 467 -20.36 -10.99 2.85
N LEU A 468 -19.75 -11.97 3.52
CA LEU A 468 -20.01 -12.29 4.92
C LEU A 468 -18.68 -12.27 5.70
N LEU A 469 -18.42 -11.18 6.40
CA LEU A 469 -17.17 -10.94 7.12
C LEU A 469 -17.17 -11.70 8.44
N ALA A 470 -16.04 -12.30 8.81
CA ALA A 470 -15.81 -12.90 10.11
C ALA A 470 -15.08 -11.93 11.04
N GLN A 471 -15.55 -11.77 12.26
CA GLN A 471 -14.97 -10.86 13.25
C GLN A 471 -13.73 -11.47 13.91
N ALA A 472 -12.67 -11.65 13.14
CA ALA A 472 -11.37 -12.01 13.69
C ALA A 472 -10.79 -10.83 14.51
N ARG A 473 -11.11 -10.75 15.80
CA ARG A 473 -10.27 -10.07 16.80
C ARG A 473 -8.99 -10.87 17.04
N GLY A 474 -8.12 -10.92 16.03
CA GLY A 474 -6.68 -10.88 16.27
C GLY A 474 -6.27 -9.47 16.71
N SER A 475 -4.97 -9.18 16.76
CA SER A 475 -4.50 -7.79 16.76
C SER A 475 -4.97 -7.07 15.49
N ASN A 476 -4.81 -5.74 15.44
CA ASN A 476 -5.20 -4.91 14.30
C ASN A 476 -4.56 -5.34 12.96
N GLU A 477 -3.51 -6.18 13.03
CA GLU A 477 -2.71 -6.71 11.93
C GLU A 477 -3.32 -7.93 11.18
N ALA A 478 -4.52 -8.40 11.56
CA ALA A 478 -5.14 -9.56 10.90
C ALA A 478 -5.92 -9.14 9.64
N PRO A 479 -5.67 -9.75 8.46
CA PRO A 479 -6.39 -9.39 7.23
C PRO A 479 -7.89 -9.62 7.38
N LEU A 480 -8.70 -8.80 6.70
CA LEU A 480 -10.15 -8.95 6.68
C LEU A 480 -10.53 -10.33 6.12
N LEU A 481 -11.15 -11.16 6.96
CA LEU A 481 -11.57 -12.51 6.57
C LEU A 481 -13.07 -12.56 6.25
N CYS A 482 -13.40 -13.21 5.14
CA CYS A 482 -14.77 -13.42 4.66
C CYS A 482 -15.03 -14.92 4.48
N VAL A 483 -16.26 -15.35 4.72
CA VAL A 483 -16.71 -16.73 4.46
C VAL A 483 -16.68 -17.02 2.96
N GLY A 484 -16.33 -18.25 2.57
CA GLY A 484 -16.31 -18.72 1.19
C GLY A 484 -16.37 -20.25 1.04
N PRO A 485 -16.63 -20.79 -0.16
CA PRO A 485 -16.73 -22.22 -0.39
C PRO A 485 -15.34 -22.91 -0.28
N PRO A 486 -15.27 -24.16 0.22
CA PRO A 486 -16.38 -25.05 0.58
C PRO A 486 -16.88 -24.88 2.04
N GLY A 487 -16.56 -23.77 2.70
CA GLY A 487 -16.88 -23.52 4.11
C GLY A 487 -15.65 -23.11 4.92
N SER A 488 -14.86 -22.19 4.39
CA SER A 488 -13.64 -21.67 5.00
C SER A 488 -13.61 -20.14 4.98
N LEU A 489 -12.66 -19.57 5.71
CA LEU A 489 -12.31 -18.15 5.69
C LEU A 489 -11.33 -17.86 4.55
N TYR A 490 -11.61 -16.83 3.77
CA TYR A 490 -10.77 -16.28 2.70
C TYR A 490 -10.45 -14.82 2.99
N SER A 491 -9.49 -14.23 2.27
CA SER A 491 -9.34 -12.77 2.34
C SER A 491 -10.59 -12.15 1.73
N CYS A 492 -11.18 -11.10 2.31
CA CYS A 492 -12.30 -10.40 1.71
C CYS A 492 -11.98 -9.77 0.34
N THR A 493 -10.69 -9.64 -0.01
CA THR A 493 -10.21 -9.22 -1.33
C THR A 493 -10.00 -10.37 -2.32
N ASP A 494 -10.12 -11.64 -1.89
CA ASP A 494 -10.10 -12.83 -2.76
C ASP A 494 -11.47 -13.03 -3.41
N THR A 495 -11.86 -12.09 -4.29
CA THR A 495 -13.22 -12.00 -4.84
C THR A 495 -13.79 -13.30 -5.45
N PRO A 496 -13.01 -14.20 -6.10
CA PRO A 496 -13.55 -15.47 -6.60
C PRO A 496 -13.98 -16.46 -5.51
N LYS A 497 -13.52 -16.29 -4.26
CA LYS A 497 -13.84 -17.18 -3.13
C LYS A 497 -14.57 -16.48 -1.98
N ALA A 498 -14.39 -15.18 -1.79
CA ALA A 498 -15.00 -14.43 -0.70
C ALA A 498 -16.36 -13.78 -1.07
N ALA A 499 -16.57 -13.45 -2.35
CA ALA A 499 -17.80 -12.80 -2.82
C ALA A 499 -18.80 -13.81 -3.38
N GLY A 500 -20.07 -13.41 -3.46
CA GLY A 500 -21.18 -14.22 -3.96
C GLY A 500 -22.07 -14.85 -2.88
N ILE A 501 -21.84 -14.51 -1.60
CA ILE A 501 -22.71 -14.94 -0.50
C ILE A 501 -24.00 -14.13 -0.49
N TYR A 502 -25.13 -14.82 -0.41
CA TYR A 502 -26.44 -14.22 -0.18
C TYR A 502 -27.22 -15.00 0.89
N ILE A 503 -28.04 -14.27 1.65
CA ILE A 503 -28.95 -14.84 2.65
C ILE A 503 -30.37 -14.83 2.05
N THR A 504 -30.99 -16.01 1.95
CA THR A 504 -32.37 -16.13 1.44
C THR A 504 -33.39 -15.55 2.43
N PRO A 505 -34.63 -15.23 1.99
CA PRO A 505 -35.72 -14.87 2.91
C PRO A 505 -36.06 -15.97 3.95
N SER A 506 -35.67 -17.23 3.69
CA SER A 506 -35.78 -18.36 4.61
C SER A 506 -34.59 -18.48 5.59
N GLY A 507 -33.62 -17.56 5.55
CA GLY A 507 -32.46 -17.52 6.43
C GLY A 507 -31.34 -18.50 6.06
N GLN A 508 -31.32 -19.00 4.82
CA GLN A 508 -30.24 -19.88 4.34
C GLN A 508 -29.09 -19.05 3.76
N ILE A 509 -27.87 -19.33 4.21
CA ILE A 509 -26.65 -18.75 3.63
C ILE A 509 -26.26 -19.61 2.42
N LYS A 510 -26.28 -18.99 1.24
CA LYS A 510 -25.93 -19.61 -0.04
C LYS A 510 -24.79 -18.87 -0.71
N TRP A 511 -24.04 -19.55 -1.57
CA TRP A 511 -22.98 -18.97 -2.38
C TRP A 511 -23.26 -19.18 -3.87
N ARG A 512 -23.16 -18.12 -4.68
CA ARG A 512 -23.27 -18.19 -6.15
C ARG A 512 -21.89 -18.23 -6.80
N SER A 513 -21.72 -19.17 -7.72
CA SER A 513 -20.59 -19.21 -8.64
C SER A 513 -20.77 -18.20 -9.79
N GLY A 514 -20.55 -16.91 -9.54
CA GLY A 514 -20.60 -15.87 -10.58
C GLY A 514 -20.68 -14.45 -10.05
N GLY A 515 -20.01 -13.51 -10.73
CA GLY A 515 -20.00 -12.08 -10.38
C GLY A 515 -21.36 -11.38 -10.56
N PRO A 516 -21.51 -10.14 -10.08
CA PRO A 516 -22.81 -9.48 -9.93
C PRO A 516 -23.47 -9.17 -11.27
N GLN A 517 -24.68 -9.72 -11.47
CA GLN A 517 -25.60 -9.29 -12.52
C GLN A 517 -26.86 -8.66 -11.91
N GLY A 518 -27.18 -7.44 -12.35
CA GLY A 518 -28.54 -6.90 -12.40
C GLY A 518 -29.19 -6.44 -11.09
N ALA A 519 -29.28 -5.12 -10.90
CA ALA A 519 -30.32 -4.53 -10.06
C ALA A 519 -31.72 -4.80 -10.65
N PRO A 520 -32.79 -4.91 -9.84
CA PRO A 520 -34.13 -5.28 -10.32
C PRO A 520 -34.75 -4.18 -11.19
N GLY A 521 -35.20 -4.56 -12.39
CA GLY A 521 -35.75 -3.64 -13.39
C GLY A 521 -37.19 -3.18 -13.10
N GLY A 522 -37.50 -1.96 -13.55
CA GLY A 522 -38.86 -1.42 -13.62
C GLY A 522 -39.73 -2.08 -14.72
N PRO A 523 -41.04 -1.80 -14.73
CA PRO A 523 -42.03 -2.64 -15.40
C PRO A 523 -42.04 -2.53 -16.94
N GLN A 524 -42.51 -3.62 -17.56
CA GLN A 524 -42.57 -3.84 -19.01
C GLN A 524 -43.65 -2.98 -19.70
N GLY A 525 -43.33 -2.48 -20.90
CA GLY A 525 -44.28 -1.99 -21.90
C GLY A 525 -44.36 -2.96 -23.09
N ALA A 526 -45.56 -3.12 -23.65
CA ALA A 526 -45.92 -4.19 -24.61
C ALA A 526 -45.39 -3.97 -26.06
N PRO A 527 -45.45 -4.98 -26.95
CA PRO A 527 -44.68 -5.01 -28.20
C PRO A 527 -45.41 -4.44 -29.44
N GLY A 528 -44.64 -4.01 -30.44
CA GLY A 528 -45.10 -3.64 -31.79
C GLY A 528 -44.24 -4.30 -32.88
N GLY A 529 -44.88 -4.81 -33.94
CA GLY A 529 -44.26 -5.62 -35.00
C GLY A 529 -43.57 -4.85 -36.14
N PRO A 530 -43.08 -5.57 -37.19
CA PRO A 530 -42.01 -5.09 -38.06
C PRO A 530 -42.45 -4.58 -39.45
N GLN A 531 -41.63 -3.69 -40.03
CA GLN A 531 -41.45 -3.31 -41.47
C GLN A 531 -40.44 -2.13 -41.48
N GLY A 532 -39.53 -1.92 -42.45
CA GLY A 532 -39.09 -2.67 -43.63
C GLY A 532 -37.90 -1.92 -44.31
N ALA A 533 -37.14 -2.59 -45.19
CA ALA A 533 -36.20 -1.95 -46.13
C ALA A 533 -36.94 -1.59 -47.45
N PRO A 534 -36.38 -0.85 -48.46
CA PRO A 534 -34.96 -0.56 -48.73
C PRO A 534 -34.64 0.88 -49.23
N GLY A 535 -33.36 1.17 -49.56
CA GLY A 535 -32.94 2.38 -50.29
C GLY A 535 -31.44 2.42 -50.64
N GLY A 536 -31.11 2.49 -51.94
CA GLY A 536 -29.74 2.47 -52.48
C GLY A 536 -29.14 3.84 -52.87
N PRO A 537 -27.94 3.87 -53.50
CA PRO A 537 -26.98 4.99 -53.44
C PRO A 537 -26.92 5.87 -54.72
N PRO A 538 -26.05 6.91 -54.77
CA PRO A 538 -24.69 6.77 -55.36
C PRO A 538 -23.60 7.59 -54.59
N GLY A 539 -22.29 7.56 -54.90
CA GLY A 539 -21.50 6.86 -55.92
C GLY A 539 -19.98 7.16 -55.76
N ALA A 540 -19.11 6.50 -56.55
CA ALA A 540 -17.65 6.66 -56.57
C ALA A 540 -17.13 7.16 -57.96
N PRO A 541 -15.85 7.54 -58.09
CA PRO A 541 -14.86 6.68 -58.80
C PRO A 541 -13.43 6.77 -58.19
N GLY A 542 -12.40 5.98 -58.53
CA GLY A 542 -12.22 4.82 -59.43
C GLY A 542 -10.78 4.22 -59.25
N GLU A 543 -10.59 2.90 -59.42
CA GLU A 543 -9.71 2.23 -60.44
C GLU A 543 -8.16 2.35 -60.26
N GLN A 544 -7.25 1.37 -60.48
CA GLN A 544 -7.18 0.14 -61.33
C GLN A 544 -6.35 -1.02 -60.65
N GLN A 545 -6.76 -2.29 -60.69
CA GLN A 545 -6.34 -3.45 -61.55
C GLN A 545 -5.01 -4.24 -61.26
N LEU A 546 -5.16 -5.43 -60.63
CA LEU A 546 -4.78 -6.83 -61.01
C LEU A 546 -3.80 -7.13 -62.19
N PRO A 547 -3.15 -8.35 -62.33
CA PRO A 547 -3.77 -9.68 -62.15
C PRO A 547 -2.98 -10.99 -61.77
N ARG A 548 -3.74 -11.95 -61.20
CA ARG A 548 -3.83 -13.44 -61.41
C ARG A 548 -2.65 -14.43 -61.19
N GLY A 549 -2.99 -15.58 -60.58
CA GLY A 549 -2.31 -16.88 -60.75
C GLY A 549 -2.79 -18.02 -59.83
N ALA A 550 -3.51 -19.03 -60.36
CA ALA A 550 -3.86 -20.34 -59.76
C ALA A 550 -4.13 -21.34 -60.91
N PRO A 551 -4.01 -22.69 -60.77
CA PRO A 551 -5.09 -23.52 -60.17
C PRO A 551 -4.72 -24.94 -59.61
N ALA A 552 -5.73 -25.65 -59.04
CA ALA A 552 -5.99 -27.13 -59.11
C ALA A 552 -4.98 -28.16 -58.52
N SER A 553 -5.31 -29.42 -58.14
CA SER A 553 -6.58 -30.17 -57.87
C SER A 553 -6.29 -31.62 -57.38
N GLY A 554 -7.28 -32.31 -56.74
CA GLY A 554 -7.36 -33.78 -56.57
C GLY A 554 -7.17 -34.30 -55.12
N ALA A 555 -7.88 -35.25 -54.48
CA ALA A 555 -8.98 -36.19 -54.74
C ALA A 555 -8.59 -37.68 -54.45
N ALA A 556 -9.28 -38.27 -53.44
CA ALA A 556 -9.78 -39.67 -53.35
C ALA A 556 -8.78 -40.87 -53.27
N ALA A 557 -9.08 -42.04 -52.65
CA ALA A 557 -10.13 -42.51 -51.70
C ALA A 557 -9.79 -43.94 -51.15
N ALA A 558 -10.61 -44.48 -50.22
CA ALA A 558 -10.79 -45.91 -49.84
C ALA A 558 -9.60 -46.65 -49.14
N GLU A 559 -9.76 -47.65 -48.25
CA GLU A 559 -10.89 -48.35 -47.57
C GLU A 559 -10.33 -49.04 -46.28
N GLU A 560 -10.99 -49.82 -45.39
CA GLU A 560 -12.31 -50.50 -45.34
C GLU A 560 -12.89 -50.48 -43.88
N GLY A 561 -13.44 -51.59 -43.35
CA GLY A 561 -13.94 -51.80 -41.97
C GLY A 561 -13.67 -53.24 -41.44
N PRO A 562 -14.53 -53.89 -40.60
CA PRO A 562 -15.77 -53.38 -40.00
C PRO A 562 -16.12 -53.88 -38.55
N GLN A 563 -17.33 -53.51 -38.07
CA GLN A 563 -18.15 -54.10 -36.97
C GLN A 563 -17.71 -53.89 -35.48
N GLY A 564 -18.60 -53.57 -34.53
CA GLY A 564 -20.07 -53.42 -34.56
C GLY A 564 -20.64 -52.49 -33.47
N GLY A 565 -21.93 -52.15 -33.55
CA GLY A 565 -22.62 -51.11 -32.71
C GLY A 565 -23.39 -51.67 -31.49
N PRO A 566 -24.56 -51.11 -31.07
CA PRO A 566 -25.29 -49.99 -31.69
C PRO A 566 -26.01 -48.98 -30.72
N GLN A 567 -26.73 -48.02 -31.33
CA GLN A 567 -27.93 -47.29 -30.84
C GLN A 567 -27.82 -46.16 -29.78
N GLY A 568 -28.39 -44.99 -30.14
CA GLY A 568 -29.44 -44.38 -29.31
C GLY A 568 -29.20 -42.99 -28.70
N VAL A 569 -29.11 -41.93 -29.50
CA VAL A 569 -29.17 -40.54 -29.00
C VAL A 569 -30.61 -40.00 -29.07
N PRO A 570 -31.20 -39.53 -27.95
CA PRO A 570 -32.27 -38.55 -27.97
C PRO A 570 -31.71 -37.13 -27.79
N GLN A 571 -32.13 -36.20 -28.64
CA GLN A 571 -31.89 -34.76 -28.45
C GLN A 571 -32.93 -34.15 -27.50
N GLY A 572 -32.52 -33.18 -26.68
CA GLY A 572 -33.42 -32.14 -26.15
C GLY A 572 -33.99 -32.33 -24.74
N ALA A 573 -33.24 -31.89 -23.72
CA ALA A 573 -33.75 -31.44 -22.43
C ALA A 573 -32.80 -30.35 -21.89
N PRO A 574 -33.26 -29.37 -21.08
CA PRO A 574 -32.55 -28.09 -20.90
C PRO A 574 -31.31 -28.19 -20.00
N LEU A 575 -30.45 -27.16 -20.12
CA LEU A 575 -29.32 -26.88 -19.24
C LEU A 575 -29.71 -27.08 -17.77
N ALA A 576 -29.00 -27.97 -17.08
CA ALA A 576 -29.13 -28.13 -15.64
C ALA A 576 -28.71 -26.83 -14.92
N ALA A 577 -29.36 -26.56 -13.78
CA ALA A 577 -29.30 -25.28 -13.08
C ALA A 577 -27.91 -24.95 -12.51
N GLU A 578 -27.73 -23.67 -12.17
CA GLU A 578 -26.66 -23.22 -11.28
C GLU A 578 -26.61 -24.10 -10.01
N GLU A 579 -25.47 -24.75 -9.75
CA GLU A 579 -25.27 -25.43 -8.46
C GLU A 579 -25.03 -24.38 -7.36
N ASP A 580 -26.13 -23.93 -6.74
CA ASP A 580 -26.13 -23.25 -5.45
C ASP A 580 -25.38 -24.12 -4.42
N LEU A 581 -24.08 -23.89 -4.23
CA LEU A 581 -23.29 -24.52 -3.18
C LEU A 581 -23.80 -24.02 -1.82
N CYS A 582 -24.69 -24.80 -1.22
CA CYS A 582 -25.19 -24.57 0.11
C CYS A 582 -24.11 -24.92 1.14
N LEU A 583 -23.91 -24.01 2.11
CA LEU A 583 -23.16 -24.29 3.35
C LEU A 583 -23.89 -25.36 4.17
N THR A 584 -23.65 -26.61 3.79
CA THR A 584 -24.36 -27.78 4.35
C THR A 584 -23.69 -28.18 5.66
N VAL A 585 -24.07 -27.50 6.73
CA VAL A 585 -23.71 -27.91 8.10
C VAL A 585 -24.38 -29.25 8.40
N VAL A 586 -23.62 -30.33 8.28
CA VAL A 586 -24.10 -31.69 8.56
C VAL A 586 -24.36 -31.85 10.06
N MET A 587 -25.64 -31.97 10.44
CA MET A 587 -26.08 -32.20 11.82
C MET A 587 -27.10 -33.35 11.86
N ALA A 588 -26.83 -34.37 12.67
CA ALA A 588 -27.65 -35.57 12.82
C ALA A 588 -28.98 -35.30 13.59
N PRO A 589 -30.01 -36.17 13.48
CA PRO A 589 -31.41 -35.76 13.68
C PRO A 589 -32.04 -36.14 15.03
N ASN A 590 -32.97 -35.31 15.56
CA ASN A 590 -34.40 -35.66 15.75
C ASN A 590 -35.29 -34.54 16.39
N ILE A 591 -36.49 -34.30 15.80
CA ILE A 591 -37.89 -34.21 16.35
C ILE A 591 -38.15 -33.55 17.76
N PRO A 592 -39.24 -32.76 18.03
CA PRO A 592 -40.08 -31.87 17.21
C PRO A 592 -40.48 -30.47 17.83
N ILE A 593 -40.95 -29.58 16.96
CA ILE A 593 -41.92 -28.45 17.09
C ILE A 593 -42.54 -28.11 18.48
N SER A 594 -42.38 -26.86 18.95
CA SER A 594 -43.52 -26.00 19.37
C SER A 594 -43.23 -24.48 19.49
N LYS A 595 -44.16 -23.68 18.93
CA LYS A 595 -44.50 -22.25 19.18
C LYS A 595 -43.37 -21.21 19.36
N VAL A 596 -43.08 -20.49 18.27
CA VAL A 596 -42.52 -19.12 18.31
C VAL A 596 -43.63 -18.14 18.68
N ARG A 597 -43.36 -17.18 19.59
CA ARG A 597 -44.19 -15.98 19.80
C ARG A 597 -43.38 -14.72 19.48
N GLN A 598 -43.99 -13.79 18.76
CA GLN A 598 -43.37 -12.55 18.28
C GLN A 598 -43.17 -11.53 19.41
N LYS A 599 -42.12 -10.72 19.26
CA LYS A 599 -41.99 -9.25 19.51
C LYS A 599 -40.50 -8.91 19.30
N GLY A 600 -40.08 -7.90 18.53
CA GLY A 600 -40.83 -6.85 17.85
C GLY A 600 -40.94 -5.58 18.71
N VAL A 601 -39.86 -4.82 18.80
CA VAL A 601 -39.66 -3.49 18.18
C VAL A 601 -38.22 -3.47 17.65
#